data_AF-A0A9D2LC42-F1
#
_entry.id   AF-A0A9D2LC42-F1
#
_cell.length_a   1.000
_cell.length_b   1.000
_cell.length_c   1.000
_cell.angle_alpha   90.00
_cell.angle_beta   90.00
_cell.angle_gamma   90.00
#
_symmetry.space_group_name_H-M   'P 1'
#
loop_
_entity.id
_entity.type
_entity.pdbx_description
1 polymer ?
#
loop_
_entity_poly.entity_id
_entity_poly.type
_entity_poly.pdbx_seq_one_letter_code
_entity_poly.pdbx_strand_id
1 'polypeptide(L)'
;MSAPDHSTRTAGRAAGPAAPRQAPPARPSPLLLGAAAVTVAVLALIAVLAADAAGGSNVVLRDAGLIARRGAPVSALIADLAVAVALGGSVLAGWLLREPGDRTRAMTLVAIAAAVTTLARGASLAFSYAVATGQAVGSERFGSDLNVFLGTDLGIWLVLALVVSATATTIAVTGSSVTVARIVAVAIAMVGFASAMTGHAAGDETHEVATSTMFVHLLAVGIWLGGLAVLQLLPASSRDNGRVVRGYSHLALICWIALALSGVWALAVRMNTPGEVLTSPYVQLGVAKAVLLIALGGLGALQRRQIATGFDESAAAGAPAAAAVGTYRQLALLELVLLGLAVALAAAMSSSPPPAEVVTPEGSPASVLTGYPLPPEPDLLTVATQWRPDPMGIALACVLMLIWWRPQGPARDRSATIRLLLGCAALLLATNGALNVYAKVLISVHLAQHLLLMVVAGALLGSITPVPARARAVLGPRWWLAALVAAAPVLLLIAIYAGPLLIPAMDAHSLHLALQGLALGGGVLSVLAVRASQRPLPVVAAPLLLLVGAGIMLASTDLLIAASWFGVTGRDWMRDALADQHLGGWIVIALALSSAAVAAPLLRRRPG
;
A
#
# COMPACT_ATOMS: atom_id res chain seq x y z
N MET A 1 75.23 -47.26 12.68
CA MET A 1 74.73 -45.87 12.76
C MET A 1 74.89 -45.21 11.40
N SER A 2 73.84 -45.22 10.58
CA SER A 2 73.74 -44.43 9.35
C SER A 2 72.25 -44.22 9.13
N ALA A 3 71.81 -42.96 9.28
CA ALA A 3 70.42 -42.55 9.19
C ALA A 3 70.02 -42.35 7.71
N PRO A 4 68.77 -42.64 7.33
CA PRO A 4 68.27 -42.38 5.98
C PRO A 4 67.67 -40.97 5.84
N ASP A 5 67.81 -40.44 4.64
CA ASP A 5 67.46 -39.09 4.20
C ASP A 5 65.94 -38.96 3.95
N HIS A 6 65.29 -37.99 4.58
CA HIS A 6 63.86 -37.71 4.43
C HIS A 6 63.62 -36.78 3.23
N SER A 7 63.23 -37.34 2.09
CA SER A 7 62.68 -36.56 0.98
C SER A 7 61.18 -36.28 1.20
N THR A 8 60.85 -35.01 1.42
CA THR A 8 59.48 -34.52 1.50
C THR A 8 58.93 -34.26 0.10
N ARG A 9 57.98 -35.10 -0.33
CA ARG A 9 57.10 -34.84 -1.49
C ARG A 9 56.19 -33.65 -1.19
N THR A 10 56.45 -32.50 -1.80
CA THR A 10 55.49 -31.39 -1.88
C THR A 10 54.44 -31.71 -2.95
N ALA A 11 53.24 -32.05 -2.50
CA ALA A 11 52.07 -32.21 -3.36
C ALA A 11 51.68 -30.84 -3.94
N GLY A 12 51.67 -30.74 -5.28
CA GLY A 12 51.19 -29.57 -6.02
C GLY A 12 49.71 -29.32 -5.72
N ARG A 13 49.42 -28.21 -5.02
CA ARG A 13 48.07 -27.65 -4.89
C ARG A 13 47.68 -27.05 -6.24
N ALA A 14 46.80 -27.74 -6.97
CA ALA A 14 46.14 -27.17 -8.14
C ALA A 14 45.38 -25.89 -7.73
N ALA A 15 45.74 -24.77 -8.34
CA ALA A 15 45.04 -23.51 -8.16
C ALA A 15 43.59 -23.66 -8.66
N GLY A 16 42.62 -23.53 -7.75
CA GLY A 16 41.20 -23.47 -8.11
C GLY A 16 40.91 -22.26 -9.01
N PRO A 17 39.87 -22.31 -9.85
CA PRO A 17 39.54 -21.22 -10.76
C PRO A 17 39.33 -19.92 -9.97
N ALA A 18 40.05 -18.88 -10.37
CA ALA A 18 39.97 -17.55 -9.76
C ALA A 18 38.51 -17.06 -9.79
N ALA A 19 38.01 -16.60 -8.65
CA ALA A 19 36.70 -15.96 -8.58
C ALA A 19 36.65 -14.78 -9.57
N PRO A 20 35.57 -14.62 -10.36
CA PRO A 20 35.48 -13.53 -11.32
C PRO A 20 35.63 -12.19 -10.59
N ARG A 21 36.63 -11.40 -11.00
CA ARG A 21 36.85 -10.04 -10.50
C ARG A 21 35.57 -9.24 -10.75
N GLN A 22 34.94 -8.78 -9.67
CA GLN A 22 33.80 -7.88 -9.75
C GLN A 22 34.27 -6.58 -10.39
N ALA A 23 33.74 -6.25 -11.58
CA ALA A 23 34.03 -4.98 -12.23
C ALA A 23 33.58 -3.82 -11.32
N PRO A 24 34.38 -2.74 -11.21
CA PRO A 24 34.00 -1.59 -10.40
C PRO A 24 32.65 -1.02 -10.87
N PRO A 25 31.84 -0.47 -9.95
CA PRO A 25 30.56 0.12 -10.32
C PRO A 25 30.77 1.25 -11.33
N ALA A 26 30.09 1.16 -12.48
CA ALA A 26 30.06 2.23 -13.46
C ALA A 26 29.48 3.48 -12.79
N ARG A 27 30.24 4.58 -12.78
CA ARG A 27 29.78 5.85 -12.23
C ARG A 27 28.63 6.39 -13.10
N PRO A 28 27.55 6.93 -12.51
CA PRO A 28 26.51 7.59 -13.30
C PRO A 28 27.15 8.73 -14.11
N SER A 29 26.74 8.88 -15.37
CA SER A 29 27.28 9.96 -16.20
C SER A 29 26.93 11.32 -15.58
N PRO A 30 27.86 12.29 -15.55
CA PRO A 30 27.60 13.61 -14.97
C PRO A 30 26.44 14.34 -15.66
N LEU A 31 26.19 14.03 -16.94
CA LEU A 31 25.07 14.55 -17.72
C LEU A 31 23.70 14.09 -17.19
N LEU A 32 23.57 12.82 -16.79
CA LEU A 32 22.33 12.30 -16.21
C LEU A 32 22.03 12.92 -14.85
N LEU A 33 23.07 13.11 -14.02
CA LEU A 33 22.94 13.79 -12.74
C LEU A 33 22.55 15.26 -12.91
N GLY A 34 23.16 15.96 -13.88
CA GLY A 34 22.80 17.33 -14.24
C GLY A 34 21.34 17.45 -14.70
N ALA A 35 20.90 16.58 -15.61
CA ALA A 35 19.52 16.59 -16.10
C ALA A 35 18.49 16.29 -14.99
N ALA A 36 18.79 15.34 -14.10
CA ALA A 36 17.95 15.06 -12.94
C ALA A 36 17.85 16.27 -12.00
N ALA A 37 18.98 16.95 -11.71
CA ALA A 37 18.99 18.14 -10.87
C ALA A 37 18.16 19.29 -11.48
N VAL A 38 18.30 19.54 -12.79
CA VAL A 38 17.48 20.55 -13.49
C VAL A 38 16.00 20.19 -13.43
N THR A 39 15.65 18.92 -13.65
CA THR A 39 14.25 18.46 -13.60
C THR A 39 13.66 18.71 -12.21
N VAL A 40 14.37 18.34 -11.14
CA VAL A 40 13.94 18.58 -9.76
C VAL A 40 13.78 20.08 -9.49
N ALA A 41 14.72 20.92 -9.96
CA ALA A 41 14.63 22.37 -9.79
C ALA A 41 13.41 22.98 -10.51
N VAL A 42 13.11 22.55 -11.73
CA VAL A 42 11.92 22.98 -12.48
C VAL A 42 10.65 22.55 -11.77
N LEU A 43 10.57 21.30 -11.32
CA LEU A 43 9.41 20.81 -10.57
C LEU A 43 9.23 21.56 -9.25
N ALA A 44 10.33 21.86 -8.54
CA ALA A 44 10.31 22.65 -7.31
C ALA A 44 9.79 24.07 -7.56
N LEU A 45 10.22 24.72 -8.65
CA LEU A 45 9.70 26.03 -9.05
C LEU A 45 8.20 25.96 -9.34
N ILE A 46 7.74 24.95 -10.08
CA ILE A 46 6.31 24.76 -10.38
C ILE A 46 5.51 24.56 -9.08
N ALA A 47 6.01 23.75 -8.14
CA ALA A 47 5.36 23.51 -6.86
C ALA A 47 5.24 24.80 -6.02
N VAL A 48 6.26 25.67 -6.03
CA VAL A 48 6.21 26.98 -5.37
C VAL A 48 5.20 27.91 -6.05
N LEU A 49 5.25 28.04 -7.37
CA LEU A 49 4.32 28.89 -8.12
C LEU A 49 2.87 28.45 -7.96
N ALA A 50 2.65 27.13 -7.93
CA ALA A 50 1.37 26.52 -7.64
C ALA A 50 0.88 26.90 -6.23
N ALA A 51 1.71 26.75 -5.20
CA ALA A 51 1.39 27.10 -3.83
C ALA A 51 1.10 28.61 -3.66
N ASP A 52 1.84 29.48 -4.37
CA ASP A 52 1.60 30.92 -4.35
C ASP A 52 0.25 31.27 -5.04
N ALA A 53 -0.07 30.63 -6.18
CA ALA A 53 -1.32 30.84 -6.91
C ALA A 53 -2.58 30.37 -6.15
N ALA A 54 -2.43 29.42 -5.22
CA ALA A 54 -3.48 28.90 -4.35
C ALA A 54 -4.10 29.93 -3.40
N GLY A 55 -3.51 31.11 -3.29
CA GLY A 55 -3.85 32.06 -2.23
C GLY A 55 -3.27 31.64 -0.87
N GLY A 56 -2.08 31.01 -0.84
CA GLY A 56 -1.41 30.55 0.38
C GLY A 56 -1.20 31.61 1.48
N SER A 57 -1.55 32.87 1.25
CA SER A 57 -1.77 33.87 2.31
C SER A 57 -3.10 33.62 3.03
N ASN A 58 -3.10 32.70 3.99
CA ASN A 58 -4.12 32.69 5.04
C ASN A 58 -4.01 34.02 5.81
N VAL A 59 -4.88 34.98 5.49
CA VAL A 59 -4.89 36.33 6.09
C VAL A 59 -5.20 36.26 7.61
N VAL A 60 -5.75 35.14 8.08
CA VAL A 60 -6.19 34.92 9.46
C VAL A 60 -5.04 34.53 10.41
N LEU A 61 -3.97 33.90 9.92
CA LEU A 61 -2.79 33.53 10.74
C LEU A 61 -1.64 34.51 10.48
N ARG A 62 -0.83 34.80 11.51
CA ARG A 62 0.43 35.55 11.33
C ARG A 62 1.30 34.84 10.30
N ASP A 63 2.01 35.61 9.48
CA ASP A 63 2.81 35.07 8.38
C ASP A 63 3.99 34.21 8.88
N ALA A 64 3.99 32.92 8.52
CA ALA A 64 5.08 31.97 8.77
C ALA A 64 6.40 32.30 8.02
N GLY A 65 6.40 33.33 7.18
CA GLY A 65 7.56 33.82 6.45
C GLY A 65 7.85 33.02 5.17
N LEU A 66 8.65 33.64 4.28
CA LEU A 66 8.93 33.09 2.93
C LEU A 66 9.62 31.72 2.96
N ILE A 67 10.46 31.47 3.97
CA ILE A 67 11.20 30.21 4.10
C ILE A 67 10.23 29.05 4.29
N ALA A 68 9.25 29.17 5.19
CA ALA A 68 8.26 28.12 5.43
C ALA A 68 7.31 27.95 4.24
N ARG A 69 6.79 29.06 3.70
CA ARG A 69 5.84 29.05 2.58
C ARG A 69 6.39 28.39 1.32
N ARG A 70 7.62 28.73 0.94
CA ARG A 70 8.27 28.17 -0.26
C ARG A 70 8.97 26.86 0.04
N GLY A 71 9.46 26.67 1.26
CA GLY A 71 10.12 25.45 1.70
C GLY A 71 9.19 24.25 1.77
N ALA A 72 7.96 24.43 2.28
CA ALA A 72 6.97 23.37 2.43
C ALA A 72 6.67 22.60 1.12
N PRO A 73 6.26 23.25 0.01
CA PRO A 73 5.98 22.54 -1.24
C PRO A 73 7.23 21.91 -1.85
N VAL A 74 8.41 22.54 -1.68
CA VAL A 74 9.68 21.99 -2.17
C VAL A 74 10.09 20.74 -1.40
N SER A 75 10.02 20.77 -0.07
CA SER A 75 10.36 19.61 0.75
C SER A 75 9.38 18.46 0.55
N ALA A 76 8.08 18.76 0.38
CA ALA A 76 7.07 17.76 0.05
C ALA A 76 7.36 17.09 -1.29
N LEU A 77 7.62 17.87 -2.35
CA LEU A 77 7.96 17.35 -3.68
C LEU A 77 9.22 16.48 -3.65
N ILE A 78 10.28 16.94 -2.99
CA ILE A 78 11.53 16.15 -2.86
C ILE A 78 11.25 14.85 -2.12
N ALA A 79 10.47 14.89 -1.03
CA ALA A 79 10.09 13.71 -0.29
C ALA A 79 9.29 12.72 -1.16
N ASP A 80 8.32 13.19 -1.93
CA ASP A 80 7.46 12.35 -2.76
C ASP A 80 8.22 11.69 -3.91
N LEU A 81 9.10 12.43 -4.60
CA LEU A 81 9.99 11.88 -5.64
C LEU A 81 10.97 10.86 -5.06
N ALA A 82 11.54 11.14 -3.89
CA ALA A 82 12.47 10.23 -3.22
C ALA A 82 11.75 8.96 -2.72
N VAL A 83 10.53 9.08 -2.19
CA VAL A 83 9.67 7.94 -1.83
C VAL A 83 9.38 7.09 -3.06
N ALA A 84 9.04 7.70 -4.19
CA ALA A 84 8.80 6.97 -5.43
C ALA A 84 10.03 6.14 -5.83
N VAL A 85 11.21 6.76 -5.90
CA VAL A 85 12.47 6.07 -6.24
C VAL A 85 12.79 4.94 -5.25
N ALA A 86 12.63 5.18 -3.94
CA ALA A 86 12.87 4.17 -2.91
C ALA A 86 11.89 2.99 -3.02
N LEU A 87 10.60 3.27 -3.26
CA LEU A 87 9.55 2.26 -3.41
C LEU A 87 9.77 1.42 -4.67
N GLY A 88 9.87 2.06 -5.83
CA GLY A 88 10.08 1.36 -7.10
C GLY A 88 11.39 0.58 -7.14
N GLY A 89 12.49 1.16 -6.64
CA GLY A 89 13.79 0.49 -6.57
C GLY A 89 13.78 -0.73 -5.64
N SER A 90 13.13 -0.65 -4.48
CA SER A 90 13.02 -1.77 -3.54
C SER A 90 12.11 -2.88 -4.07
N VAL A 91 11.06 -2.53 -4.83
CA VAL A 91 10.19 -3.49 -5.54
C VAL A 91 10.96 -4.21 -6.65
N LEU A 92 11.75 -3.49 -7.44
CA LEU A 92 12.65 -4.13 -8.41
C LEU A 92 13.61 -5.11 -7.72
N ALA A 93 14.29 -4.66 -6.67
CA ALA A 93 15.25 -5.46 -5.92
C ALA A 93 14.59 -6.70 -5.25
N GLY A 94 13.40 -6.57 -4.69
CA GLY A 94 12.74 -7.63 -3.92
C GLY A 94 12.04 -8.71 -4.77
N TRP A 95 11.68 -8.40 -6.02
CA TRP A 95 10.84 -9.28 -6.84
C TRP A 95 11.33 -9.52 -8.27
N LEU A 96 12.06 -8.59 -8.87
CA LEU A 96 12.44 -8.66 -10.30
C LEU A 96 13.92 -8.97 -10.51
N LEU A 97 14.82 -8.35 -9.73
CA LEU A 97 16.26 -8.52 -9.86
C LEU A 97 16.73 -9.86 -9.27
N ARG A 98 17.62 -10.53 -10.02
CA ARG A 98 18.16 -11.85 -9.64
C ARG A 98 19.61 -11.74 -9.24
N GLU A 99 20.40 -11.05 -10.05
CA GLU A 99 21.83 -10.86 -9.84
C GLU A 99 22.09 -10.09 -8.54
N PRO A 100 22.92 -10.63 -7.62
CA PRO A 100 23.26 -9.95 -6.38
C PRO A 100 23.91 -8.59 -6.60
N GLY A 101 24.76 -8.45 -7.63
CA GLY A 101 25.45 -7.19 -7.94
C GLY A 101 24.49 -6.06 -8.35
N ASP A 102 23.54 -6.36 -9.24
CA ASP A 102 22.55 -5.38 -9.71
C ASP A 102 21.57 -5.00 -8.59
N ARG A 103 21.22 -5.98 -7.75
CA ARG A 103 20.39 -5.74 -6.57
C ARG A 103 21.11 -4.89 -5.52
N THR A 104 22.41 -5.06 -5.31
CA THR A 104 23.20 -4.16 -4.46
C THR A 104 23.15 -2.73 -4.99
N ARG A 105 23.34 -2.52 -6.30
CA ARG A 105 23.25 -1.19 -6.91
C ARG A 105 21.86 -0.57 -6.74
N ALA A 106 20.79 -1.33 -7.00
CA ALA A 106 19.42 -0.88 -6.77
C ALA A 106 19.20 -0.49 -5.30
N MET A 107 19.67 -1.31 -4.35
CA MET A 107 19.52 -1.03 -2.92
C MET A 107 20.37 0.16 -2.45
N THR A 108 21.51 0.45 -3.08
CA THR A 108 22.25 1.70 -2.83
C THR A 108 21.44 2.92 -3.27
N LEU A 109 20.80 2.88 -4.45
CA LEU A 109 19.91 3.97 -4.89
C LEU A 109 18.71 4.12 -3.95
N VAL A 110 18.13 3.01 -3.51
CA VAL A 110 17.04 2.99 -2.52
C VAL A 110 17.48 3.58 -1.19
N ALA A 111 18.67 3.25 -0.69
CA ALA A 111 19.18 3.79 0.57
C ALA A 111 19.41 5.31 0.49
N ILE A 112 19.95 5.80 -0.63
CA ILE A 112 20.11 7.24 -0.88
C ILE A 112 18.74 7.92 -0.94
N ALA A 113 17.80 7.37 -1.71
CA ALA A 113 16.46 7.93 -1.83
C ALA A 113 15.68 7.90 -0.50
N ALA A 114 15.84 6.84 0.30
CA ALA A 114 15.27 6.77 1.65
C ALA A 114 15.87 7.84 2.57
N ALA A 115 17.20 8.05 2.54
CA ALA A 115 17.84 9.10 3.32
C ALA A 115 17.36 10.51 2.92
N VAL A 116 17.25 10.78 1.61
CA VAL A 116 16.68 12.02 1.08
C VAL A 116 15.24 12.19 1.54
N THR A 117 14.43 11.12 1.53
CA THR A 117 13.07 11.12 2.06
C THR A 117 13.06 11.52 3.54
N THR A 118 13.92 10.92 4.37
CA THR A 118 13.99 11.22 5.81
C THR A 118 14.31 12.69 6.06
N LEU A 119 15.32 13.24 5.37
CA LEU A 119 15.68 14.65 5.49
C LEU A 119 14.54 15.57 5.02
N ALA A 120 13.94 15.26 3.87
CA ALA A 120 12.86 16.05 3.30
C ALA A 120 11.56 15.99 4.12
N ARG A 121 11.25 14.85 4.76
CA ARG A 121 10.13 14.72 5.71
C ARG A 121 10.40 15.48 7.01
N GLY A 122 11.65 15.51 7.49
CA GLY A 122 12.04 16.36 8.62
C GLY A 122 11.85 17.85 8.32
N ALA A 123 12.27 18.29 7.14
CA ALA A 123 12.02 19.66 6.67
C ALA A 123 10.52 19.95 6.50
N SER A 124 9.76 19.01 5.93
CA SER A 124 8.30 19.13 5.77
C SER A 124 7.59 19.26 7.12
N LEU A 125 8.00 18.49 8.15
CA LEU A 125 7.48 18.63 9.51
C LEU A 125 7.73 20.05 10.07
N ALA A 126 8.95 20.56 9.93
CA ALA A 126 9.32 21.89 10.40
C ALA A 126 8.56 23.01 9.66
N PHE A 127 8.44 22.91 8.33
CA PHE A 127 7.71 23.90 7.54
C PHE A 127 6.20 23.82 7.76
N SER A 128 5.62 22.63 7.86
CA SER A 128 4.20 22.46 8.21
C SER A 128 3.89 23.00 9.60
N TYR A 129 4.77 22.79 10.58
CA TYR A 129 4.65 23.41 11.90
C TYR A 129 4.66 24.95 11.81
N ALA A 130 5.62 25.50 11.06
CA ALA A 130 5.75 26.95 10.87
C ALA A 130 4.47 27.55 10.26
N VAL A 131 3.96 26.91 9.20
CA VAL A 131 2.73 27.34 8.49
C VAL A 131 1.50 27.19 9.38
N ALA A 132 1.35 26.07 10.10
CA ALA A 132 0.18 25.80 10.94
C ALA A 132 0.10 26.74 12.15
N THR A 133 1.25 27.14 12.72
CA THR A 133 1.31 27.99 13.92
C THR A 133 1.51 29.47 13.61
N GLY A 134 1.80 29.82 12.35
CA GLY A 134 2.18 31.19 11.96
C GLY A 134 3.50 31.64 12.56
N GLN A 135 4.37 30.71 12.97
CA GLN A 135 5.67 30.99 13.57
C GLN A 135 6.78 30.88 12.52
N ALA A 136 7.47 31.98 12.23
CA ALA A 136 8.56 31.96 11.27
C ALA A 136 9.73 31.08 11.74
N VAL A 137 10.32 30.34 10.79
CA VAL A 137 11.49 29.50 11.03
C VAL A 137 12.65 30.37 11.55
N GLY A 138 13.17 30.02 12.73
CA GLY A 138 14.25 30.76 13.39
C GLY A 138 13.82 31.95 14.25
N SER A 139 12.51 32.20 14.39
CA SER A 139 12.01 33.16 15.39
C SER A 139 12.22 32.65 16.82
N GLU A 140 12.32 33.53 17.82
CA GLU A 140 12.50 33.15 19.23
C GLU A 140 11.37 32.26 19.76
N ARG A 141 10.17 32.41 19.20
CA ARG A 141 8.99 31.61 19.57
C ARG A 141 8.96 30.26 18.84
N PHE A 142 9.78 30.05 17.81
CA PHE A 142 9.74 28.85 16.98
C PHE A 142 9.93 27.57 17.82
N GLY A 143 8.88 26.75 17.86
CA GLY A 143 8.84 25.51 18.62
C GLY A 143 8.08 25.58 19.95
N SER A 144 7.61 26.77 20.37
CA SER A 144 6.84 26.91 21.62
C SER A 144 5.58 26.06 21.66
N ASP A 145 4.96 25.85 20.49
CA ASP A 145 3.66 25.20 20.34
C ASP A 145 3.83 23.78 19.75
N LEU A 146 5.07 23.25 19.72
CA LEU A 146 5.39 21.98 19.06
C LEU A 146 4.61 20.80 19.66
N ASN A 147 4.50 20.73 20.99
CA ASN A 147 3.75 19.64 21.64
C ASN A 147 2.26 19.66 21.25
N VAL A 148 1.67 20.84 21.07
CA VAL A 148 0.27 20.98 20.64
C VAL A 148 0.13 20.54 19.18
N PHE A 149 1.03 21.00 18.31
CA PHE A 149 1.04 20.59 16.91
C PHE A 149 1.23 19.08 16.73
N LEU A 150 2.13 18.46 17.50
CA LEU A 150 2.35 17.01 17.46
C LEU A 150 1.19 16.19 18.01
N GLY A 151 0.27 16.82 18.75
CA GLY A 151 -1.00 16.21 19.17
C GLY A 151 -2.11 16.28 18.12
N THR A 152 -1.92 17.02 17.01
CA THR A 152 -2.88 17.06 15.90
C THR A 152 -2.68 15.88 14.95
N ASP A 153 -3.72 15.50 14.20
CA ASP A 153 -3.63 14.44 13.19
C ASP A 153 -2.51 14.70 12.18
N LEU A 154 -2.40 15.93 11.69
CA LEU A 154 -1.34 16.33 10.76
C LEU A 154 0.05 16.11 11.38
N GLY A 155 0.26 16.52 12.63
CA GLY A 155 1.51 16.33 13.34
C GLY A 155 1.87 14.85 13.53
N ILE A 156 0.89 14.03 13.94
CA ILE A 156 1.06 12.59 14.13
C ILE A 156 1.49 11.91 12.84
N TRP A 157 0.82 12.18 11.71
CA TRP A 157 1.15 11.56 10.43
C TRP A 157 2.50 12.02 9.87
N LEU A 158 2.87 13.29 10.04
CA LEU A 158 4.19 13.79 9.63
C LEU A 158 5.32 13.15 10.45
N VAL A 159 5.14 13.01 11.77
CA VAL A 159 6.11 12.30 12.62
C VAL A 159 6.19 10.82 12.26
N LEU A 160 5.05 10.16 12.03
CA LEU A 160 5.04 8.76 11.60
C LEU A 160 5.79 8.58 10.28
N ALA A 161 5.53 9.43 9.28
CA ALA A 161 6.26 9.42 8.01
C ALA A 161 7.78 9.61 8.21
N LEU A 162 8.18 10.51 9.11
CA LEU A 162 9.59 10.73 9.45
C LEU A 162 10.22 9.50 10.10
N VAL A 163 9.63 8.95 11.16
CA VAL A 163 10.15 7.79 11.91
C VAL A 163 10.23 6.54 11.03
N VAL A 164 9.18 6.28 10.25
CA VAL A 164 9.14 5.14 9.31
C VAL A 164 10.18 5.31 8.21
N SER A 165 10.35 6.52 7.65
CA SER A 165 11.40 6.77 6.65
C SER A 165 12.80 6.58 7.22
N ALA A 166 13.07 7.04 8.45
CA ALA A 166 14.37 6.87 9.12
C ALA A 166 14.67 5.38 9.37
N THR A 167 13.65 4.63 9.77
CA THR A 167 13.73 3.18 9.94
C THR A 167 14.01 2.47 8.61
N ALA A 168 13.29 2.85 7.55
CA ALA A 168 13.50 2.33 6.20
C ALA A 168 14.92 2.61 5.68
N THR A 169 15.44 3.82 5.90
CA THR A 169 16.81 4.21 5.58
C THR A 169 17.82 3.31 6.30
N THR A 170 17.64 3.14 7.61
CA THR A 170 18.51 2.29 8.43
C THR A 170 18.55 0.86 7.89
N ILE A 171 17.38 0.28 7.63
CA ILE A 171 17.25 -1.09 7.09
C ILE A 171 17.87 -1.18 5.69
N ALA A 172 17.66 -0.19 4.81
CA ALA A 172 18.19 -0.19 3.45
C ALA A 172 19.72 -0.20 3.40
N VAL A 173 20.38 0.44 4.38
CA VAL A 173 21.84 0.46 4.49
C VAL A 173 22.41 -0.87 5.00
N THR A 174 21.62 -1.68 5.73
CA THR A 174 22.11 -2.97 6.29
C THR A 174 22.46 -4.03 5.26
N GLY A 175 21.93 -3.96 4.03
CA GLY A 175 22.32 -4.86 2.96
C GLY A 175 21.33 -4.97 1.80
N SER A 176 21.62 -5.86 0.86
CA SER A 176 20.90 -6.01 -0.41
C SER A 176 20.22 -7.37 -0.59
N SER A 177 19.91 -8.05 0.52
CA SER A 177 19.17 -9.32 0.44
C SER A 177 17.75 -9.09 -0.08
N VAL A 178 17.17 -10.10 -0.72
CA VAL A 178 15.76 -10.05 -1.18
C VAL A 178 14.82 -9.75 -0.01
N THR A 179 15.11 -10.29 1.18
CA THR A 179 14.31 -10.04 2.38
C THR A 179 14.39 -8.57 2.80
N VAL A 180 15.59 -7.99 2.84
CA VAL A 180 15.78 -6.58 3.18
C VAL A 180 15.06 -5.68 2.17
N ALA A 181 15.20 -5.93 0.86
CA ALA A 181 14.51 -5.17 -0.17
C ALA A 181 12.97 -5.18 0.01
N ARG A 182 12.39 -6.35 0.36
CA ARG A 182 10.94 -6.46 0.61
C ARG A 182 10.50 -5.71 1.88
N ILE A 183 11.30 -5.78 2.95
CA ILE A 183 11.02 -5.05 4.19
C ILE A 183 11.05 -3.53 3.92
N VAL A 184 12.06 -3.06 3.18
CA VAL A 184 12.16 -1.64 2.79
C VAL A 184 10.99 -1.22 1.91
N ALA A 185 10.57 -2.05 0.95
CA ALA A 185 9.41 -1.75 0.12
C ALA A 185 8.13 -1.55 0.94
N VAL A 186 7.89 -2.41 1.95
CA VAL A 186 6.75 -2.26 2.87
C VAL A 186 6.90 -1.00 3.72
N ALA A 187 8.09 -0.75 4.29
CA ALA A 187 8.33 0.45 5.09
C ALA A 187 8.13 1.75 4.30
N ILE A 188 8.63 1.83 3.07
CA ILE A 188 8.44 3.00 2.20
C ILE A 188 6.98 3.13 1.76
N ALA A 189 6.27 2.03 1.50
CA ALA A 189 4.83 2.08 1.27
C ALA A 189 4.09 2.69 2.47
N MET A 190 4.50 2.39 3.71
CA MET A 190 3.93 3.02 4.91
C MET A 190 4.22 4.53 5.01
N VAL A 191 5.34 5.02 4.45
CA VAL A 191 5.58 6.48 4.30
C VAL A 191 4.57 7.09 3.33
N GLY A 192 4.30 6.42 2.21
CA GLY A 192 3.25 6.83 1.26
C GLY A 192 1.85 6.81 1.89
N PHE A 193 1.56 5.82 2.74
CA PHE A 193 0.31 5.73 3.50
C PHE A 193 0.16 6.92 4.45
N ALA A 194 1.19 7.24 5.24
CA ALA A 194 1.17 8.42 6.11
C ALA A 194 0.96 9.72 5.32
N SER A 195 1.54 9.83 4.12
CA SER A 195 1.37 10.99 3.25
C SER A 195 -0.07 11.11 2.71
N ALA A 196 -0.72 9.98 2.42
CA ALA A 196 -2.12 9.96 2.00
C ALA A 196 -3.07 10.46 3.10
N MET A 197 -2.69 10.30 4.37
CA MET A 197 -3.48 10.74 5.53
C MET A 197 -3.32 12.22 5.86
N THR A 198 -2.29 12.90 5.32
CA THR A 198 -2.08 14.35 5.52
C THR A 198 -2.78 15.24 4.48
N GLY A 199 -3.47 14.67 3.50
CA GLY A 199 -4.11 15.43 2.42
C GLY A 199 -5.27 16.29 2.90
N HIS A 200 -5.56 17.41 2.21
CA HIS A 200 -6.66 18.34 2.56
C HIS A 200 -8.03 17.65 2.57
N ALA A 201 -8.18 16.59 1.76
CA ALA A 201 -9.39 15.75 1.71
C ALA A 201 -9.57 14.85 2.95
N ALA A 202 -8.64 14.86 3.91
CA ALA A 202 -8.78 14.10 5.15
C ALA A 202 -9.84 14.67 6.11
N GLY A 203 -10.31 15.90 5.87
CA GLY A 203 -11.33 16.57 6.69
C GLY A 203 -12.76 16.60 6.11
N ASP A 204 -12.99 16.06 4.91
CA ASP A 204 -14.29 16.12 4.22
C ASP A 204 -15.20 14.93 4.60
N GLU A 205 -16.52 15.01 4.36
CA GLU A 205 -17.48 13.91 4.65
C GLU A 205 -17.14 12.60 3.92
N THR A 206 -16.42 12.68 2.80
CA THR A 206 -15.97 11.51 2.02
C THR A 206 -14.49 11.17 2.22
N HIS A 207 -13.87 11.65 3.31
CA HIS A 207 -12.43 11.55 3.56
C HIS A 207 -11.87 10.12 3.48
N GLU A 208 -12.61 9.10 3.89
CA GLU A 208 -12.18 7.70 3.84
C GLU A 208 -11.87 7.24 2.41
N VAL A 209 -12.78 7.54 1.49
CA VAL A 209 -12.65 7.17 0.09
C VAL A 209 -11.52 7.99 -0.55
N ALA A 210 -11.40 9.26 -0.21
CA ALA A 210 -10.35 10.14 -0.72
C ALA A 210 -8.95 9.68 -0.29
N THR A 211 -8.76 9.38 1.00
CA THR A 211 -7.48 8.93 1.56
C THR A 211 -7.08 7.54 1.05
N SER A 212 -8.03 6.58 0.96
CA SER A 212 -7.79 5.27 0.32
C SER A 212 -7.40 5.42 -1.16
N THR A 213 -8.12 6.25 -1.92
CA THR A 213 -7.82 6.52 -3.34
C THR A 213 -6.44 7.15 -3.51
N MET A 214 -6.10 8.13 -2.66
CA MET A 214 -4.80 8.80 -2.66
C MET A 214 -3.67 7.82 -2.37
N PHE A 215 -3.83 6.93 -1.38
CA PHE A 215 -2.81 5.93 -1.10
C PHE A 215 -2.57 4.98 -2.28
N VAL A 216 -3.64 4.47 -2.89
CA VAL A 216 -3.55 3.63 -4.09
C VAL A 216 -2.84 4.38 -5.23
N HIS A 217 -3.15 5.66 -5.40
CA HIS A 217 -2.52 6.53 -6.40
C HIS A 217 -1.01 6.69 -6.13
N LEU A 218 -0.61 7.02 -4.90
CA LEU A 218 0.79 7.18 -4.49
C LEU A 218 1.59 5.89 -4.63
N LEU A 219 0.99 4.74 -4.29
CA LEU A 219 1.62 3.43 -4.46
C LEU A 219 1.85 3.13 -5.95
N ALA A 220 0.83 3.36 -6.80
CA ALA A 220 0.90 3.09 -8.22
C ALA A 220 1.94 3.98 -8.93
N VAL A 221 1.90 5.30 -8.70
CA VAL A 221 2.90 6.21 -9.28
C VAL A 221 4.30 5.94 -8.75
N GLY A 222 4.45 5.62 -7.45
CA GLY A 222 5.74 5.34 -6.85
C GLY A 222 6.40 4.08 -7.41
N ILE A 223 5.64 3.01 -7.57
CA ILE A 223 6.12 1.76 -8.18
C ILE A 223 6.47 1.98 -9.66
N TRP A 224 5.63 2.72 -10.39
CA TRP A 224 5.84 2.97 -11.81
C TRP A 224 7.00 3.95 -12.05
N LEU A 225 6.86 5.23 -11.67
CA LEU A 225 7.88 6.26 -11.90
C LEU A 225 9.23 5.86 -11.29
N GLY A 226 9.24 5.49 -10.01
CA GLY A 226 10.48 5.14 -9.31
C GLY A 226 11.12 3.85 -9.82
N GLY A 227 10.29 2.86 -10.18
CA GLY A 227 10.79 1.61 -10.74
C GLY A 227 11.43 1.84 -12.11
N LEU A 228 10.81 2.64 -12.97
CA LEU A 228 11.35 2.95 -14.29
C LEU A 228 12.66 3.74 -14.14
N ALA A 229 12.68 4.75 -13.27
CA ALA A 229 13.88 5.55 -13.01
C ALA A 229 15.04 4.68 -12.53
N VAL A 230 14.83 3.81 -11.54
CA VAL A 230 15.88 2.91 -11.04
C VAL A 230 16.31 1.91 -12.12
N LEU A 231 15.37 1.33 -12.88
CA LEU A 231 15.69 0.38 -13.95
C LEU A 231 16.62 1.01 -14.99
N GLN A 232 16.40 2.27 -15.37
CA GLN A 232 17.23 2.98 -16.34
C GLN A 232 18.65 3.28 -15.83
N LEU A 233 18.85 3.33 -14.50
CA LEU A 233 20.15 3.53 -13.85
C LEU A 233 20.91 2.20 -13.63
N LEU A 234 20.27 1.05 -13.83
CA LEU A 234 20.91 -0.25 -13.71
C LEU A 234 21.78 -0.59 -14.94
N PRO A 235 22.81 -1.44 -14.76
CA PRO A 235 23.58 -1.96 -15.88
C PRO A 235 22.72 -2.78 -16.86
N ALA A 236 23.23 -2.94 -18.09
CA ALA A 236 22.55 -3.63 -19.19
C ALA A 236 22.11 -5.07 -18.83
N SER A 237 22.84 -5.74 -17.94
CA SER A 237 22.53 -7.08 -17.40
C SER A 237 21.14 -7.21 -16.79
N SER A 238 20.59 -6.11 -16.25
CA SER A 238 19.23 -6.04 -15.71
C SER A 238 18.33 -5.10 -16.50
N ARG A 239 18.83 -3.92 -16.91
CA ARG A 239 18.04 -2.92 -17.64
C ARG A 239 17.52 -3.45 -18.98
N ASP A 240 18.36 -4.17 -19.71
CA ASP A 240 18.05 -4.69 -21.04
C ASP A 240 17.72 -6.20 -20.99
N ASN A 241 17.46 -6.74 -19.79
CA ASN A 241 17.12 -8.15 -19.61
C ASN A 241 15.63 -8.36 -19.89
N GLY A 242 15.31 -9.10 -20.96
CA GLY A 242 13.92 -9.33 -21.38
C GLY A 242 13.02 -9.90 -20.27
N ARG A 243 13.54 -10.69 -19.33
CA ARG A 243 12.74 -11.19 -18.19
C ARG A 243 12.41 -10.09 -17.18
N VAL A 244 13.38 -9.24 -16.84
CA VAL A 244 13.20 -8.11 -15.93
C VAL A 244 12.26 -7.09 -16.56
N VAL A 245 12.51 -6.74 -17.82
CA VAL A 245 11.70 -5.79 -18.60
C VAL A 245 10.25 -6.26 -18.75
N ARG A 246 10.00 -7.54 -19.05
CA ARG A 246 8.63 -8.09 -19.16
C ARG A 246 7.91 -8.11 -17.82
N GLY A 247 8.62 -8.49 -16.75
CA GLY A 247 8.06 -8.47 -15.40
C GLY A 247 7.72 -7.04 -14.94
N TYR A 248 8.62 -6.09 -15.19
CA TYR A 248 8.42 -4.69 -14.85
C TYR A 248 7.31 -4.06 -15.70
N SER A 249 7.27 -4.34 -17.02
CA SER A 249 6.19 -3.90 -17.88
C SER A 249 4.84 -4.37 -17.34
N HIS A 250 4.66 -5.65 -16.99
CA HIS A 250 3.41 -6.13 -16.37
C HIS A 250 3.02 -5.33 -15.13
N LEU A 251 3.98 -5.04 -14.25
CA LEU A 251 3.77 -4.21 -13.06
C LEU A 251 3.36 -2.78 -13.41
N ALA A 252 3.97 -2.17 -14.43
CA ALA A 252 3.62 -0.83 -14.92
C ALA A 252 2.18 -0.76 -15.44
N LEU A 253 1.67 -1.81 -16.08
CA LEU A 253 0.24 -1.86 -16.49
C LEU A 253 -0.71 -1.94 -15.29
N ILE A 254 -0.36 -2.70 -14.25
CA ILE A 254 -1.15 -2.71 -13.01
C ILE A 254 -1.21 -1.29 -12.43
N CYS A 255 -0.08 -0.60 -12.39
CA CYS A 255 0.00 0.79 -11.92
C CYS A 255 -0.82 1.73 -12.81
N TRP A 256 -0.74 1.59 -14.14
CA TRP A 256 -1.52 2.39 -15.08
C TRP A 256 -3.04 2.20 -14.90
N ILE A 257 -3.50 0.96 -14.73
CA ILE A 257 -4.93 0.67 -14.44
C ILE A 257 -5.33 1.31 -13.10
N ALA A 258 -4.52 1.17 -12.06
CA ALA A 258 -4.79 1.77 -10.75
C ALA A 258 -4.86 3.31 -10.80
N LEU A 259 -3.98 3.94 -11.58
CA LEU A 259 -4.00 5.39 -11.80
C LEU A 259 -5.22 5.83 -12.62
N ALA A 260 -5.64 5.03 -13.61
CA ALA A 260 -6.83 5.32 -14.40
C ALA A 260 -8.10 5.26 -13.54
N LEU A 261 -8.26 4.18 -12.76
CA LEU A 261 -9.42 4.01 -11.87
C LEU A 261 -9.46 5.09 -10.78
N SER A 262 -8.33 5.37 -10.12
CA SER A 262 -8.26 6.44 -9.11
C SER A 262 -8.51 7.82 -9.71
N GLY A 263 -8.04 8.09 -10.93
CA GLY A 263 -8.27 9.35 -11.64
C GLY A 263 -9.75 9.55 -12.03
N VAL A 264 -10.40 8.51 -12.57
CA VAL A 264 -11.85 8.54 -12.89
C VAL A 264 -12.65 8.82 -11.62
N TRP A 265 -12.33 8.14 -10.52
CA TRP A 265 -13.01 8.34 -9.24
C TRP A 265 -12.83 9.75 -8.70
N ALA A 266 -11.60 10.26 -8.71
CA ALA A 266 -11.30 11.61 -8.25
C ALA A 266 -12.03 12.69 -9.06
N LEU A 267 -12.20 12.47 -10.37
CA LEU A 267 -12.94 13.38 -11.24
C LEU A 267 -14.45 13.28 -11.03
N ALA A 268 -14.98 12.06 -10.86
CA ALA A 268 -16.41 11.81 -10.66
C ALA A 268 -16.96 12.39 -9.35
N VAL A 269 -16.14 12.41 -8.29
CA VAL A 269 -16.56 12.95 -6.97
C VAL A 269 -16.45 14.47 -6.92
N ARG A 270 -15.56 15.08 -7.71
CA ARG A 270 -15.24 16.53 -7.62
C ARG A 270 -15.87 17.39 -8.71
N MET A 271 -16.35 16.80 -9.80
CA MET A 271 -17.10 17.53 -10.83
C MET A 271 -18.59 17.52 -10.50
N ASN A 272 -19.19 18.69 -10.22
CA ASN A 272 -20.64 18.76 -9.98
C ASN A 272 -21.41 18.76 -11.30
N THR A 273 -20.86 19.38 -12.34
CA THR A 273 -21.47 19.43 -13.68
C THR A 273 -20.46 19.23 -14.81
N PRO A 274 -20.85 18.64 -15.96
CA PRO A 274 -19.95 18.50 -17.11
C PRO A 274 -19.42 19.82 -17.68
N GLY A 275 -20.13 20.94 -17.46
CA GLY A 275 -19.73 22.27 -17.92
C GLY A 275 -18.47 22.81 -17.23
N GLU A 276 -18.12 22.28 -16.05
CA GLU A 276 -16.94 22.70 -15.29
C GLU A 276 -15.62 22.42 -16.01
N VAL A 277 -15.61 21.54 -17.01
CA VAL A 277 -14.44 21.33 -17.89
C VAL A 277 -13.99 22.64 -18.55
N LEU A 278 -14.91 23.58 -18.81
CA LEU A 278 -14.59 24.86 -19.46
C LEU A 278 -14.35 26.00 -18.46
N THR A 279 -14.87 25.90 -17.24
CA THR A 279 -14.90 27.01 -16.28
C THR A 279 -14.00 26.81 -15.06
N SER A 280 -13.66 25.58 -14.70
CA SER A 280 -12.87 25.24 -13.52
C SER A 280 -11.44 24.85 -13.89
N PRO A 281 -10.41 25.64 -13.47
CA PRO A 281 -9.01 25.29 -13.67
C PRO A 281 -8.64 23.94 -13.04
N TYR A 282 -9.25 23.60 -11.90
CA TYR A 282 -9.06 22.31 -11.23
C TYR A 282 -9.48 21.15 -12.14
N VAL A 283 -10.67 21.25 -12.75
CA VAL A 283 -11.19 20.23 -13.67
C VAL A 283 -10.35 20.16 -14.94
N GLN A 284 -9.92 21.30 -15.49
CA GLN A 284 -9.05 21.35 -16.67
C GLN A 284 -7.71 20.65 -16.44
N LEU A 285 -7.08 20.86 -15.28
CA LEU A 285 -5.86 20.14 -14.90
C LEU A 285 -6.12 18.64 -14.75
N GLY A 286 -7.27 18.25 -14.20
CA GLY A 286 -7.71 16.86 -14.14
C GLY A 286 -7.84 16.21 -15.52
N VAL A 287 -8.48 16.90 -16.47
CA VAL A 287 -8.60 16.46 -17.87
C VAL A 287 -7.23 16.37 -18.55
N ALA A 288 -6.34 17.34 -18.34
CA ALA A 288 -4.97 17.30 -18.87
C ALA A 288 -4.21 16.07 -18.36
N LYS A 289 -4.35 15.72 -17.08
CA LYS A 289 -3.77 14.47 -16.53
C LYS A 289 -4.39 13.22 -17.14
N ALA A 290 -5.70 13.21 -17.41
CA ALA A 290 -6.35 12.10 -18.09
C ALA A 290 -5.80 11.89 -19.52
N VAL A 291 -5.62 12.97 -20.28
CA VAL A 291 -5.00 12.94 -21.62
C VAL A 291 -3.57 12.41 -21.56
N LEU A 292 -2.75 12.89 -20.61
CA LEU A 292 -1.40 12.38 -20.41
C LEU A 292 -1.37 10.89 -20.05
N LEU A 293 -2.30 10.44 -19.20
CA LEU A 293 -2.40 9.04 -18.81
C LEU A 293 -2.78 8.14 -20.01
N ILE A 294 -3.66 8.61 -20.89
CA ILE A 294 -4.00 7.92 -22.15
C ILE A 294 -2.76 7.85 -23.06
N ALA A 295 -2.04 8.96 -23.23
CA ALA A 295 -0.81 9.00 -24.03
C ALA A 295 0.26 8.04 -23.49
N LEU A 296 0.45 8.00 -22.17
CA LEU A 296 1.32 7.04 -21.49
C LEU A 296 0.88 5.59 -21.71
N GLY A 297 -0.44 5.32 -21.69
CA GLY A 297 -0.98 4.01 -22.05
C GLY A 297 -0.65 3.59 -23.48
N GLY A 298 -0.72 4.54 -24.42
CA GLY A 298 -0.30 4.35 -25.81
C GLY A 298 1.19 4.02 -25.94
N LEU A 299 2.06 4.77 -25.25
CA LEU A 299 3.51 4.49 -25.21
C LEU A 299 3.81 3.12 -24.60
N GLY A 300 3.11 2.75 -23.51
CA GLY A 300 3.23 1.43 -22.89
C GLY A 300 2.81 0.30 -23.83
N ALA A 301 1.77 0.50 -24.66
CA ALA A 301 1.37 -0.46 -25.68
C ALA A 301 2.44 -0.61 -26.78
N LEU A 302 3.04 0.50 -27.24
CA LEU A 302 4.14 0.49 -28.20
C LEU A 302 5.38 -0.22 -27.61
N GLN A 303 5.72 0.08 -26.36
CA GLN A 303 6.82 -0.55 -25.65
C GLN A 303 6.60 -2.06 -25.51
N ARG A 304 5.39 -2.51 -25.17
CA ARG A 304 5.02 -3.94 -25.13
C ARG A 304 5.14 -4.63 -26.47
N ARG A 305 4.72 -3.97 -27.56
CA ARG A 305 4.92 -4.50 -28.92
C ARG A 305 6.40 -4.67 -29.22
N GLN A 306 7.22 -3.66 -28.92
CA GLN A 306 8.67 -3.72 -29.11
C GLN A 306 9.34 -4.80 -28.26
N ILE A 307 8.86 -5.02 -27.03
CA ILE A 307 9.33 -6.10 -26.16
C ILE A 307 8.96 -7.47 -26.74
N ALA A 308 7.75 -7.63 -27.26
CA ALA A 308 7.29 -8.89 -27.83
C ALA A 308 8.00 -9.25 -29.13
N THR A 309 8.22 -8.28 -30.04
CA THR A 309 8.88 -8.55 -31.33
C THR A 309 10.40 -8.55 -31.21
N GLY A 310 10.96 -7.50 -30.61
CA GLY A 310 12.40 -7.23 -30.61
C GLY A 310 13.22 -8.04 -29.61
N PHE A 311 12.61 -8.62 -28.56
CA PHE A 311 13.31 -9.47 -27.60
C PHE A 311 13.08 -10.97 -27.82
N ASP A 312 12.00 -11.38 -28.51
CA ASP A 312 11.71 -12.79 -28.76
C ASP A 312 12.39 -13.33 -30.03
N GLU A 313 12.47 -12.57 -31.14
CA GLU A 313 13.24 -13.00 -32.34
C GLU A 313 14.73 -13.16 -32.06
N SER A 314 15.27 -12.36 -31.14
CA SER A 314 16.69 -12.34 -30.79
C SER A 314 17.08 -13.33 -29.67
N ALA A 315 16.10 -13.92 -28.97
CA ALA A 315 16.35 -14.98 -27.99
C ALA A 315 16.88 -16.26 -28.65
N ALA A 316 16.59 -16.47 -29.93
CA ALA A 316 17.17 -17.54 -30.74
C ALA A 316 18.66 -17.30 -31.12
N ALA A 317 19.16 -16.06 -31.00
CA ALA A 317 20.51 -15.65 -31.42
C ALA A 317 21.42 -15.17 -30.27
N GLY A 318 20.99 -15.25 -29.02
CA GLY A 318 21.84 -15.04 -27.83
C GLY A 318 22.03 -13.60 -27.35
N ALA A 319 21.50 -12.58 -28.04
CA ALA A 319 21.47 -11.19 -27.55
C ALA A 319 20.38 -10.35 -28.26
N PRO A 320 19.61 -9.49 -27.55
CA PRO A 320 18.62 -8.62 -28.18
C PRO A 320 19.26 -7.66 -29.19
N ALA A 321 18.65 -7.50 -30.37
CA ALA A 321 19.13 -6.57 -31.39
C ALA A 321 19.30 -5.15 -30.83
N ALA A 322 20.47 -4.54 -31.01
CA ALA A 322 20.82 -3.24 -30.42
C ALA A 322 19.81 -2.13 -30.76
N ALA A 323 19.20 -2.20 -31.95
CA ALA A 323 18.15 -1.29 -32.38
C ALA A 323 16.87 -1.40 -31.53
N ALA A 324 16.40 -2.62 -31.22
CA ALA A 324 15.21 -2.84 -30.41
C ALA A 324 15.40 -2.33 -28.98
N VAL A 325 16.58 -2.53 -28.41
CA VAL A 325 16.97 -1.99 -27.10
C VAL A 325 17.03 -0.47 -27.14
N GLY A 326 17.56 0.11 -28.23
CA GLY A 326 17.57 1.57 -28.45
C GLY A 326 16.17 2.18 -28.44
N THR A 327 15.24 1.64 -29.22
CA THR A 327 13.85 2.10 -29.27
C THR A 327 13.15 1.96 -27.92
N TYR A 328 13.32 0.82 -27.23
CA TYR A 328 12.79 0.63 -25.88
C TYR A 328 13.28 1.71 -24.91
N ARG A 329 14.58 2.05 -24.96
CA ARG A 329 15.16 3.08 -24.07
C ARG A 329 14.62 4.47 -24.39
N GLN A 330 14.42 4.81 -25.67
CA GLN A 330 13.84 6.09 -26.05
C GLN A 330 12.39 6.22 -25.53
N LEU A 331 11.60 5.16 -25.68
CA LEU A 331 10.23 5.12 -25.15
C LEU A 331 10.21 5.22 -23.62
N ALA A 332 11.10 4.52 -22.92
CA ALA A 332 11.23 4.59 -21.47
C ALA A 332 11.64 5.99 -20.96
N LEU A 333 12.52 6.69 -21.69
CA LEU A 333 12.89 8.07 -21.34
C LEU A 333 11.73 9.04 -21.60
N LEU A 334 11.01 8.88 -22.71
CA LEU A 334 9.81 9.66 -23.01
C LEU A 334 8.71 9.45 -21.96
N GLU A 335 8.52 8.21 -21.53
CA GLU A 335 7.60 7.84 -20.45
C GLU A 335 7.97 8.54 -19.14
N LEU A 336 9.26 8.57 -18.76
CA LEU A 336 9.74 9.32 -17.58
C LEU A 336 9.47 10.82 -17.69
N VAL A 337 9.66 11.42 -18.87
CA VAL A 337 9.38 12.85 -19.10
C VAL A 337 7.89 13.15 -18.92
N LEU A 338 7.01 12.33 -19.50
CA LEU A 338 5.56 12.50 -19.37
C LEU A 338 5.05 12.24 -17.95
N LEU A 339 5.63 11.26 -17.24
CA LEU A 339 5.35 11.06 -15.82
C LEU A 339 5.80 12.25 -14.98
N GLY A 340 6.98 12.83 -15.27
CA GLY A 340 7.45 14.06 -14.63
C GLY A 340 6.50 15.25 -14.85
N LEU A 341 5.98 15.40 -16.08
CA LEU A 341 4.97 16.40 -16.39
C LEU A 341 3.65 16.15 -15.63
N ALA A 342 3.21 14.90 -15.52
CA ALA A 342 2.02 14.55 -14.75
C ALA A 342 2.18 14.85 -13.24
N VAL A 343 3.38 14.65 -12.68
CA VAL A 343 3.72 15.06 -11.31
C VAL A 343 3.71 16.57 -11.15
N ALA A 344 4.24 17.32 -12.14
CA ALA A 344 4.19 18.79 -12.14
C ALA A 344 2.75 19.31 -12.11
N LEU A 345 1.87 18.75 -12.94
CA LEU A 345 0.45 19.09 -12.96
C LEU A 345 -0.26 18.68 -11.65
N ALA A 346 0.12 17.56 -11.05
CA ALA A 346 -0.41 17.14 -9.76
C ALA A 346 -0.04 18.14 -8.65
N ALA A 347 1.19 18.65 -8.64
CA ALA A 347 1.63 19.70 -7.71
C ALA A 347 0.81 20.98 -7.91
N ALA A 348 0.54 21.37 -9.16
CA ALA A 348 -0.33 22.51 -9.50
C ALA A 348 -1.80 22.31 -9.06
N MET A 349 -2.33 21.08 -9.18
CA MET A 349 -3.67 20.76 -8.72
C MET A 349 -3.80 20.75 -7.20
N SER A 350 -2.78 20.27 -6.48
CA SER A 350 -2.83 20.15 -5.01
C SER A 350 -2.96 21.50 -4.31
N SER A 351 -2.66 22.58 -5.02
CA SER A 351 -2.75 23.95 -4.54
C SER A 351 -3.95 24.70 -5.14
N SER A 352 -4.66 24.12 -6.11
CA SER A 352 -5.86 24.74 -6.67
C SER A 352 -7.06 24.43 -5.77
N PRO A 353 -7.89 25.42 -5.38
CA PRO A 353 -9.09 25.14 -4.59
C PRO A 353 -10.01 24.20 -5.37
N PRO A 354 -10.51 23.10 -4.77
CA PRO A 354 -11.49 22.25 -5.41
C PRO A 354 -12.80 23.02 -5.63
N PRO A 355 -13.68 22.59 -6.56
CA PRO A 355 -15.03 23.13 -6.69
C PRO A 355 -15.77 23.11 -5.35
N ALA A 356 -16.57 24.15 -5.08
CA ALA A 356 -17.29 24.28 -3.81
C ALA A 356 -18.17 23.05 -3.56
N GLU A 357 -18.06 22.46 -2.37
CA GLU A 357 -18.92 21.37 -1.94
C GLU A 357 -20.33 21.91 -1.65
N VAL A 358 -21.34 21.09 -1.99
CA VAL A 358 -22.72 21.36 -1.59
C VAL A 358 -22.79 21.20 -0.07
N VAL A 359 -23.09 22.30 0.63
CA VAL A 359 -23.26 22.30 2.10
C VAL A 359 -24.25 21.20 2.49
N THR A 360 -23.76 20.22 3.23
CA THR A 360 -24.58 19.17 3.82
C THR A 360 -25.30 19.71 5.07
N PRO A 361 -26.57 19.30 5.30
CA PRO A 361 -27.33 19.78 6.46
C PRO A 361 -26.69 19.39 7.80
N GLU A 362 -27.08 20.07 8.88
CA GLU A 362 -26.65 19.73 10.25
C GLU A 362 -26.77 18.22 10.53
N GLY A 363 -25.66 17.63 10.93
CA GLY A 363 -25.51 16.19 11.02
C GLY A 363 -26.36 15.52 12.09
N SER A 364 -26.97 14.39 11.76
CA SER A 364 -27.55 13.48 12.75
C SER A 364 -26.45 12.92 13.68
N PRO A 365 -26.79 12.35 14.86
CA PRO A 365 -25.77 11.76 15.74
C PRO A 365 -24.87 10.73 15.02
N ALA A 366 -25.44 9.93 14.11
CA ALA A 366 -24.68 9.01 13.28
C ALA A 366 -23.70 9.71 12.32
N SER A 367 -24.03 10.87 11.75
CA SER A 367 -23.10 11.56 10.86
C SER A 367 -21.99 12.26 11.61
N VAL A 368 -22.25 12.75 12.83
CA VAL A 368 -21.20 13.27 13.71
C VAL A 368 -20.22 12.15 14.10
N LEU A 369 -20.71 10.96 14.40
CA LEU A 369 -19.85 9.83 14.78
C LEU A 369 -19.14 9.20 13.58
N THR A 370 -19.88 8.89 12.51
CA THR A 370 -19.38 8.02 11.45
C THR A 370 -18.81 8.75 10.25
N GLY A 371 -19.07 10.06 10.14
CA GLY A 371 -18.84 10.88 8.96
C GLY A 371 -19.89 10.72 7.85
N TYR A 372 -20.93 9.90 8.07
CA TYR A 372 -21.94 9.59 7.07
C TYR A 372 -23.36 9.67 7.63
N PRO A 373 -24.37 10.01 6.80
CA PRO A 373 -25.76 9.97 7.24
C PRO A 373 -26.14 8.58 7.76
N LEU A 374 -27.06 8.56 8.74
CA LEU A 374 -27.63 7.32 9.26
C LEU A 374 -28.22 6.52 8.08
N PRO A 375 -27.79 5.26 7.85
CA PRO A 375 -28.31 4.48 6.75
C PRO A 375 -29.80 4.14 6.97
N PRO A 376 -30.56 3.90 5.88
CA PRO A 376 -31.96 3.50 5.99
C PRO A 376 -32.09 2.15 6.70
N GLU A 377 -33.28 1.86 7.21
CA GLU A 377 -33.57 0.56 7.82
C GLU A 377 -33.21 -0.59 6.85
N PRO A 378 -32.48 -1.61 7.32
CA PRO A 378 -32.09 -2.73 6.48
C PRO A 378 -33.28 -3.61 6.14
N ASP A 379 -33.63 -3.65 4.86
CA ASP A 379 -34.50 -4.62 4.22
C ASP A 379 -33.70 -5.33 3.11
N LEU A 380 -34.32 -6.31 2.43
CA LEU A 380 -33.61 -7.08 1.40
C LEU A 380 -33.15 -6.20 0.22
N LEU A 381 -33.92 -5.19 -0.14
CA LEU A 381 -33.60 -4.30 -1.25
C LEU A 381 -32.52 -3.30 -0.86
N THR A 382 -32.62 -2.66 0.31
CA THR A 382 -31.61 -1.73 0.82
C THR A 382 -30.29 -2.45 1.05
N VAL A 383 -30.28 -3.65 1.64
CA VAL A 383 -29.05 -4.44 1.81
C VAL A 383 -28.44 -4.86 0.46
N ALA A 384 -29.25 -5.11 -0.58
CA ALA A 384 -28.74 -5.46 -1.90
C ALA A 384 -28.22 -4.24 -2.70
N THR A 385 -28.77 -3.05 -2.46
CA THR A 385 -28.53 -1.83 -3.26
C THR A 385 -27.65 -0.79 -2.59
N GLN A 386 -27.47 -0.86 -1.26
CA GLN A 386 -26.58 0.04 -0.52
C GLN A 386 -25.11 -0.39 -0.70
N TRP A 387 -24.33 0.50 -1.28
CA TRP A 387 -22.90 0.31 -1.51
C TRP A 387 -22.14 1.56 -1.09
N ARG A 388 -21.03 1.35 -0.38
CA ARG A 388 -20.05 2.38 -0.06
C ARG A 388 -18.68 1.88 -0.52
N PRO A 389 -18.29 2.19 -1.76
CA PRO A 389 -17.06 1.66 -2.33
C PRO A 389 -15.82 2.07 -1.54
N ASP A 390 -15.02 1.08 -1.13
CA ASP A 390 -13.69 1.27 -0.56
C ASP A 390 -12.63 0.99 -1.65
N PRO A 391 -11.90 2.04 -2.10
CA PRO A 391 -10.85 1.92 -3.10
C PRO A 391 -9.76 0.91 -2.73
N MET A 392 -9.48 0.71 -1.43
CA MET A 392 -8.43 -0.21 -0.98
C MET A 392 -8.81 -1.66 -1.27
N GLY A 393 -10.02 -2.09 -0.89
CA GLY A 393 -10.55 -3.41 -1.19
C GLY A 393 -10.62 -3.69 -2.69
N ILE A 394 -11.05 -2.71 -3.49
CA ILE A 394 -11.10 -2.80 -4.96
C ILE A 394 -9.70 -2.96 -5.54
N ALA A 395 -8.76 -2.08 -5.16
CA ALA A 395 -7.39 -2.11 -5.65
C ALA A 395 -6.71 -3.45 -5.33
N LEU A 396 -6.89 -3.96 -4.11
CA LEU A 396 -6.34 -5.25 -3.70
C LEU A 396 -6.91 -6.39 -4.55
N ALA A 397 -8.22 -6.44 -4.77
CA ALA A 397 -8.85 -7.46 -5.63
C ALA A 397 -8.30 -7.41 -7.07
N CYS A 398 -8.21 -6.23 -7.66
CA CYS A 398 -7.65 -6.04 -8.99
C CYS A 398 -6.18 -6.49 -9.07
N VAL A 399 -5.35 -6.11 -8.09
CA VAL A 399 -3.93 -6.50 -8.04
C VAL A 399 -3.80 -8.02 -7.94
N LEU A 400 -4.57 -8.68 -7.08
CA LEU A 400 -4.56 -10.13 -6.94
C LEU A 400 -4.94 -10.83 -8.25
N MET A 401 -5.98 -10.35 -8.94
CA MET A 401 -6.40 -10.85 -10.25
C MET A 401 -5.33 -10.65 -11.33
N LEU A 402 -4.71 -9.47 -11.40
CA LEU A 402 -3.68 -9.16 -12.40
C LEU A 402 -2.37 -9.94 -12.17
N ILE A 403 -2.02 -10.23 -10.91
CA ILE A 403 -0.90 -11.13 -10.57
C ILE A 403 -1.26 -12.59 -10.91
N TRP A 404 -2.53 -12.97 -10.72
CA TRP A 404 -3.01 -14.30 -11.06
C TRP A 404 -3.02 -14.56 -12.58
N TRP A 405 -3.51 -13.64 -13.39
CA TRP A 405 -3.52 -13.77 -14.85
C TRP A 405 -2.35 -13.06 -15.53
N ARG A 406 -1.15 -13.28 -15.02
CA ARG A 406 0.07 -12.86 -15.72
C ARG A 406 0.26 -13.70 -17.00
N PRO A 407 0.46 -13.10 -18.19
CA PRO A 407 0.54 -13.83 -19.46
C PRO A 407 1.62 -14.91 -19.52
N GLN A 408 2.75 -14.72 -18.83
CA GLN A 408 3.87 -15.67 -18.77
C GLN A 408 3.82 -16.55 -17.50
N GLY A 409 2.66 -16.67 -16.89
CA GLY A 409 2.46 -17.45 -15.69
C GLY A 409 2.38 -18.95 -15.98
N PRO A 410 2.67 -19.81 -15.00
CA PRO A 410 2.31 -21.23 -15.11
C PRO A 410 0.80 -21.37 -15.28
N ALA A 411 0.38 -22.47 -15.92
CA ALA A 411 -1.03 -22.84 -16.01
C ALA A 411 -1.67 -22.84 -14.61
N ARG A 412 -2.87 -22.26 -14.51
CA ARG A 412 -3.57 -22.11 -13.24
C ARG A 412 -4.57 -23.23 -13.08
N ASP A 413 -4.55 -23.86 -11.91
CA ASP A 413 -5.58 -24.82 -11.53
C ASP A 413 -6.96 -24.12 -11.47
N ARG A 414 -7.99 -24.77 -12.02
CA ARG A 414 -9.36 -24.25 -12.03
C ARG A 414 -9.88 -24.06 -10.60
N SER A 415 -9.60 -25.00 -9.70
CA SER A 415 -10.06 -24.90 -8.31
C SER A 415 -9.43 -23.71 -7.59
N ALA A 416 -8.14 -23.44 -7.83
CA ALA A 416 -7.47 -22.28 -7.28
C ALA A 416 -7.98 -20.96 -7.87
N THR A 417 -8.34 -20.94 -9.15
CA THR A 417 -8.96 -19.75 -9.79
C THR A 417 -10.33 -19.46 -9.20
N ILE A 418 -11.17 -20.49 -8.99
CA ILE A 418 -12.48 -20.32 -8.33
C ILE A 418 -12.30 -19.78 -6.91
N ARG A 419 -11.35 -20.32 -6.12
CA ARG A 419 -11.08 -19.82 -4.76
C ARG A 419 -10.56 -18.38 -4.75
N LEU A 420 -9.74 -17.98 -5.73
CA LEU A 420 -9.33 -16.59 -5.88
C LEU A 420 -10.54 -15.69 -6.14
N LEU A 421 -11.38 -16.05 -7.11
CA LEU A 421 -12.57 -15.27 -7.48
C LEU A 421 -13.55 -15.13 -6.31
N LEU A 422 -13.83 -16.23 -5.61
CA LEU A 422 -14.68 -16.21 -4.41
C LEU A 422 -14.04 -15.40 -3.28
N GLY A 423 -12.72 -15.49 -3.09
CA GLY A 423 -11.99 -14.70 -2.09
C GLY A 423 -12.05 -13.20 -2.40
N CYS A 424 -11.88 -12.81 -3.67
CA CYS A 424 -12.02 -11.43 -4.11
C CYS A 424 -13.48 -10.95 -4.00
N ALA A 425 -14.46 -11.78 -4.35
CA ALA A 425 -15.87 -11.44 -4.20
C ALA A 425 -16.24 -11.21 -2.73
N ALA A 426 -15.79 -12.09 -1.82
CA ALA A 426 -16.00 -11.92 -0.38
C ALA A 426 -15.32 -10.66 0.16
N LEU A 427 -14.08 -10.37 -0.28
CA LEU A 427 -13.37 -9.13 0.03
C LEU A 427 -14.20 -7.91 -0.38
N LEU A 428 -14.66 -7.87 -1.64
CA LEU A 428 -15.43 -6.76 -2.19
C LEU A 428 -16.77 -6.58 -1.47
N LEU A 429 -17.51 -7.67 -1.23
CA LEU A 429 -18.79 -7.60 -0.51
C LEU A 429 -18.62 -7.07 0.93
N ALA A 430 -17.55 -7.48 1.62
CA ALA A 430 -17.27 -7.02 2.97
C ALA A 430 -16.80 -5.55 3.04
N THR A 431 -16.02 -5.09 2.06
CA THR A 431 -15.41 -3.75 2.07
C THR A 431 -16.20 -2.70 1.30
N ASN A 432 -17.10 -3.10 0.39
CA ASN A 432 -17.80 -2.17 -0.50
C ASN A 432 -19.33 -2.24 -0.39
N GLY A 433 -19.88 -3.38 0.04
CA GLY A 433 -21.33 -3.60 0.09
C GLY A 433 -21.99 -3.05 1.37
N ALA A 434 -23.21 -3.51 1.63
CA ALA A 434 -23.99 -3.11 2.81
C ALA A 434 -23.26 -3.36 4.13
N LEU A 435 -22.42 -4.39 4.22
CA LEU A 435 -21.59 -4.62 5.42
C LEU A 435 -20.75 -3.39 5.76
N ASN A 436 -20.15 -2.74 4.76
CA ASN A 436 -19.35 -1.53 4.98
C ASN A 436 -20.22 -0.31 5.37
N VAL A 437 -21.45 -0.24 4.86
CA VAL A 437 -22.41 0.82 5.19
C VAL A 437 -22.88 0.72 6.63
N TYR A 438 -23.25 -0.48 7.08
CA TYR A 438 -23.86 -0.69 8.40
C TYR A 438 -22.84 -1.00 9.51
N ALA A 439 -21.60 -1.38 9.19
CA ALA A 439 -20.59 -1.76 10.18
C ALA A 439 -20.17 -0.64 11.16
N LYS A 440 -20.44 0.63 10.85
CA LYS A 440 -20.19 1.74 11.78
C LYS A 440 -21.37 2.03 12.73
N VAL A 441 -22.55 1.42 12.49
CA VAL A 441 -23.78 1.67 13.27
C VAL A 441 -24.35 0.42 13.95
N LEU A 442 -23.95 -0.79 13.51
CA LEU A 442 -24.36 -2.07 14.10
C LEU A 442 -23.13 -2.90 14.48
N ILE A 443 -23.09 -3.36 15.73
CA ILE A 443 -22.02 -4.21 16.28
C ILE A 443 -22.03 -5.57 15.59
N SER A 444 -23.21 -6.13 15.37
CA SER A 444 -23.38 -7.43 14.70
C SER A 444 -22.78 -7.42 13.29
N VAL A 445 -23.02 -6.35 12.54
CA VAL A 445 -22.49 -6.15 11.19
C VAL A 445 -20.99 -5.87 11.22
N HIS A 446 -20.52 -5.07 12.18
CA HIS A 446 -19.09 -4.80 12.35
C HIS A 446 -18.30 -6.10 12.60
N LEU A 447 -18.79 -6.95 13.51
CA LEU A 447 -18.23 -8.27 13.78
C LEU A 447 -18.29 -9.17 12.54
N ALA A 448 -19.44 -9.21 11.85
CA ALA A 448 -19.61 -10.00 10.64
C ALA A 448 -18.65 -9.59 9.53
N GLN A 449 -18.41 -8.29 9.32
CA GLN A 449 -17.49 -7.76 8.33
C GLN A 449 -16.06 -8.31 8.55
N HIS A 450 -15.54 -8.17 9.76
CA HIS A 450 -14.19 -8.65 10.10
C HIS A 450 -14.09 -10.18 10.06
N LEU A 451 -15.12 -10.89 10.51
CA LEU A 451 -15.12 -12.34 10.43
C LEU A 451 -15.20 -12.84 8.98
N LEU A 452 -16.01 -12.24 8.12
CA LEU A 452 -16.06 -12.61 6.70
C LEU A 452 -14.71 -12.35 6.01
N LEU A 453 -14.03 -11.24 6.33
CA LEU A 453 -12.67 -10.99 5.86
C LEU A 453 -11.68 -12.06 6.34
N MET A 454 -11.80 -12.51 7.59
CA MET A 454 -10.92 -13.51 8.20
C MET A 454 -11.20 -14.94 7.70
N VAL A 455 -12.40 -15.46 7.97
CA VAL A 455 -12.72 -16.88 7.81
C VAL A 455 -13.19 -17.24 6.39
N VAL A 456 -13.58 -16.26 5.57
CA VAL A 456 -13.97 -16.48 4.17
C VAL A 456 -12.91 -15.93 3.22
N ALA A 457 -12.78 -14.62 3.09
CA ALA A 457 -11.90 -14.00 2.10
C ALA A 457 -10.42 -14.41 2.33
N GLY A 458 -9.92 -14.19 3.56
CA GLY A 458 -8.56 -14.50 3.96
C GLY A 458 -8.27 -15.99 3.87
N ALA A 459 -9.19 -16.86 4.29
CA ALA A 459 -9.03 -18.30 4.19
C ALA A 459 -8.93 -18.79 2.74
N LEU A 460 -9.79 -18.29 1.84
CA LEU A 460 -9.77 -18.61 0.42
C LEU A 460 -8.46 -18.15 -0.23
N LEU A 461 -8.00 -16.93 0.04
CA LEU A 461 -6.73 -16.41 -0.46
C LEU A 461 -5.52 -17.16 0.13
N GLY A 462 -5.57 -17.53 1.40
CA GLY A 462 -4.54 -18.35 2.07
C GLY A 462 -4.43 -19.76 1.50
N SER A 463 -5.53 -20.33 1.03
CA SER A 463 -5.56 -21.68 0.45
C SER A 463 -4.79 -21.78 -0.88
N ILE A 464 -4.75 -20.70 -1.65
CA ILE A 464 -4.05 -20.63 -2.94
C ILE A 464 -2.63 -20.06 -2.82
N THR A 465 -2.31 -19.45 -1.68
CA THR A 465 -0.99 -18.87 -1.42
C THR A 465 0.02 -19.97 -1.11
N PRO A 466 1.20 -20.03 -1.76
CA PRO A 466 2.20 -21.05 -1.45
C PRO A 466 2.80 -20.83 -0.05
N VAL A 467 2.88 -21.91 0.74
CA VAL A 467 3.54 -21.88 2.06
C VAL A 467 5.05 -21.70 1.86
N PRO A 468 5.67 -20.63 2.39
CA PRO A 468 7.12 -20.42 2.27
C PRO A 468 7.90 -21.59 2.89
N ALA A 469 9.00 -22.01 2.26
CA ALA A 469 9.81 -23.14 2.74
C ALA A 469 10.31 -22.94 4.17
N ARG A 470 10.73 -21.71 4.52
CA ARG A 470 11.13 -21.35 5.88
C ARG A 470 9.98 -21.50 6.88
N ALA A 471 8.77 -21.03 6.52
CA ALA A 471 7.60 -21.19 7.38
C ALA A 471 7.27 -22.67 7.60
N ARG A 472 7.35 -23.50 6.55
CA ARG A 472 7.17 -24.95 6.65
C ARG A 472 8.20 -25.62 7.56
N ALA A 473 9.47 -25.24 7.45
CA ALA A 473 10.54 -25.77 8.30
C ALA A 473 10.35 -25.41 9.78
N VAL A 474 9.85 -24.21 10.08
CA VAL A 474 9.65 -23.71 11.45
C VAL A 474 8.35 -24.23 12.07
N LEU A 475 7.24 -24.14 11.36
CA LEU A 475 5.89 -24.44 11.86
C LEU A 475 5.52 -25.92 11.73
N GLY A 476 6.13 -26.64 10.78
CA GLY A 476 5.82 -28.04 10.48
C GLY A 476 5.93 -28.96 11.69
N PRO A 477 7.11 -29.06 12.32
CA PRO A 477 7.32 -29.91 13.50
C PRO A 477 6.65 -29.35 14.77
N ARG A 478 6.42 -28.04 14.83
CA ARG A 478 5.99 -27.30 16.04
C ARG A 478 4.53 -26.91 15.94
N TRP A 479 3.64 -27.90 16.05
CA TRP A 479 2.19 -27.68 15.93
C TRP A 479 1.66 -26.63 16.92
N TRP A 480 2.22 -26.53 18.13
CA TRP A 480 1.83 -25.52 19.12
C TRP A 480 2.18 -24.09 18.65
N LEU A 481 3.32 -23.93 17.98
CA LEU A 481 3.73 -22.65 17.41
C LEU A 481 2.86 -22.31 16.21
N ALA A 482 2.54 -23.29 15.36
CA ALA A 482 1.60 -23.11 14.26
C ALA A 482 0.21 -22.70 14.77
N ALA A 483 -0.28 -23.32 15.84
CA ALA A 483 -1.53 -22.97 16.49
C ALA A 483 -1.51 -21.55 17.07
N LEU A 484 -0.40 -21.14 17.71
CA LEU A 484 -0.23 -19.79 18.21
C LEU A 484 -0.21 -18.76 17.07
N VAL A 485 0.48 -19.04 15.96
CA VAL A 485 0.49 -18.19 14.77
C VAL A 485 -0.92 -18.09 14.14
N ALA A 486 -1.66 -19.19 14.11
CA ALA A 486 -3.04 -19.20 13.59
C ALA A 486 -4.03 -18.49 14.52
N ALA A 487 -3.79 -18.50 15.84
CA ALA A 487 -4.63 -17.89 16.86
C ALA A 487 -4.32 -16.40 17.11
N ALA A 488 -3.08 -15.96 16.87
CA ALA A 488 -2.65 -14.60 17.17
C ALA A 488 -3.53 -13.49 16.55
N PRO A 489 -3.98 -13.58 15.27
CA PRO A 489 -4.87 -12.58 14.70
C PRO A 489 -6.23 -12.51 15.42
N VAL A 490 -6.78 -13.67 15.84
CA VAL A 490 -8.04 -13.74 16.59
C VAL A 490 -7.88 -13.14 17.99
N LEU A 491 -6.77 -13.45 18.68
CA LEU A 491 -6.45 -12.86 19.99
C LEU A 491 -6.31 -11.34 19.90
N LEU A 492 -5.67 -10.84 18.84
CA LEU A 492 -5.52 -9.41 18.64
C LEU A 492 -6.87 -8.74 18.35
N LEU A 493 -7.73 -9.36 17.54
CA LEU A 493 -9.10 -8.88 17.36
C LEU A 493 -9.86 -8.85 18.69
N ILE A 494 -9.82 -9.91 19.49
CA ILE A 494 -10.45 -9.94 20.81
C ILE A 494 -9.92 -8.81 21.69
N ALA A 495 -8.61 -8.59 21.71
CA ALA A 495 -7.99 -7.51 22.49
C ALA A 495 -8.41 -6.12 22.03
N ILE A 496 -8.60 -5.91 20.71
CA ILE A 496 -9.09 -4.63 20.17
C ILE A 496 -10.55 -4.41 20.58
N TYR A 497 -11.41 -5.41 20.41
CA TYR A 497 -12.84 -5.30 20.71
C TYR A 497 -13.15 -5.18 22.20
N ALA A 498 -12.37 -5.85 23.06
CA ALA A 498 -12.49 -5.76 24.50
C ALA A 498 -11.74 -4.56 25.10
N GLY A 499 -10.90 -3.89 24.30
CA GLY A 499 -9.98 -2.85 24.75
C GLY A 499 -10.36 -1.45 24.28
N PRO A 500 -9.52 -0.45 24.62
CA PRO A 500 -9.78 0.96 24.29
C PRO A 500 -9.57 1.28 22.80
N LEU A 501 -9.02 0.34 22.00
CA LEU A 501 -8.68 0.58 20.60
C LEU A 501 -9.87 0.48 19.65
N LEU A 502 -11.02 -0.07 20.07
CA LEU A 502 -12.19 -0.20 19.21
C LEU A 502 -12.75 1.16 18.78
N ILE A 503 -12.90 2.12 19.71
CA ILE A 503 -13.44 3.45 19.40
C ILE A 503 -12.51 4.21 18.43
N PRO A 504 -11.18 4.33 18.69
CA PRO A 504 -10.26 4.89 17.71
C PRO A 504 -10.28 4.16 16.35
N ALA A 505 -10.49 2.84 16.32
CA ALA A 505 -10.62 2.09 15.08
C ALA A 505 -11.94 2.31 14.34
N MET A 506 -12.93 2.93 14.99
CA MET A 506 -14.19 3.33 14.36
C MET A 506 -14.19 4.77 13.89
N ASP A 507 -13.50 5.61 14.65
CA ASP A 507 -13.29 7.03 14.38
C ASP A 507 -12.26 7.25 13.26
N ALA A 508 -11.07 6.67 13.39
CA ALA A 508 -10.00 6.85 12.43
C ALA A 508 -10.03 5.82 11.30
N HIS A 509 -10.22 6.28 10.07
CA HIS A 509 -10.19 5.46 8.84
C HIS A 509 -8.96 4.55 8.74
N SER A 510 -7.78 5.08 9.09
CA SER A 510 -6.52 4.33 9.02
C SER A 510 -6.49 3.12 9.96
N LEU A 511 -7.06 3.25 11.15
CA LEU A 511 -7.16 2.18 12.13
C LEU A 511 -8.25 1.18 11.74
N HIS A 512 -9.34 1.64 11.13
CA HIS A 512 -10.34 0.76 10.54
C HIS A 512 -9.75 -0.10 9.41
N LEU A 513 -9.00 0.51 8.49
CA LEU A 513 -8.26 -0.21 7.44
C LEU A 513 -7.25 -1.20 8.03
N ALA A 514 -6.55 -0.82 9.11
CA ALA A 514 -5.64 -1.73 9.80
C ALA A 514 -6.38 -2.92 10.42
N LEU A 515 -7.58 -2.71 10.95
CA LEU A 515 -8.44 -3.76 11.51
C LEU A 515 -8.95 -4.72 10.42
N GLN A 516 -9.40 -4.20 9.28
CA GLN A 516 -9.76 -4.99 8.10
C GLN A 516 -8.56 -5.77 7.54
N GLY A 517 -7.38 -5.15 7.49
CA GLY A 517 -6.12 -5.76 7.07
C GLY A 517 -5.66 -6.87 8.02
N LEU A 518 -5.79 -6.66 9.34
CA LEU A 518 -5.55 -7.68 10.36
C LEU A 518 -6.50 -8.87 10.17
N ALA A 519 -7.78 -8.62 9.90
CA ALA A 519 -8.75 -9.67 9.66
C ALA A 519 -8.41 -10.49 8.40
N LEU A 520 -8.24 -9.83 7.24
CA LEU A 520 -7.93 -10.49 5.98
C LEU A 520 -6.58 -11.24 6.04
N GLY A 521 -5.53 -10.55 6.51
CA GLY A 521 -4.19 -11.11 6.65
C GLY A 521 -4.15 -12.23 7.69
N GLY A 522 -4.91 -12.09 8.77
CA GLY A 522 -5.08 -13.13 9.79
C GLY A 522 -5.62 -14.42 9.18
N GLY A 523 -6.64 -14.34 8.33
CA GLY A 523 -7.22 -15.51 7.66
C GLY A 523 -6.22 -16.22 6.76
N VAL A 524 -5.44 -15.44 6.00
CA VAL A 524 -4.34 -15.96 5.18
C VAL A 524 -3.29 -16.65 6.06
N LEU A 525 -2.86 -16.01 7.14
CA LEU A 525 -1.84 -16.53 8.06
C LEU A 525 -2.31 -17.81 8.76
N SER A 526 -3.55 -17.87 9.25
CA SER A 526 -4.11 -19.06 9.87
C SER A 526 -4.12 -20.24 8.90
N VAL A 527 -4.56 -20.05 7.65
CA VAL A 527 -4.54 -21.12 6.64
C VAL A 527 -3.11 -21.55 6.27
N LEU A 528 -2.17 -20.60 6.16
CA LEU A 528 -0.77 -20.92 5.90
C LEU A 528 -0.15 -21.73 7.05
N ALA A 529 -0.45 -21.39 8.30
CA ALA A 529 0.02 -22.11 9.48
C ALA A 529 -0.55 -23.54 9.54
N VAL A 530 -1.84 -23.70 9.25
CA VAL A 530 -2.50 -25.02 9.14
C VAL A 530 -1.82 -25.88 8.09
N ARG A 531 -1.60 -25.34 6.89
CA ARG A 531 -0.98 -26.07 5.76
C ARG A 531 0.51 -26.32 5.94
N ALA A 532 1.18 -25.53 6.77
CA ALA A 532 2.58 -25.73 7.12
C ALA A 532 2.76 -26.87 8.13
N SER A 533 1.79 -27.08 9.03
CA SER A 533 1.90 -27.98 10.17
C SER A 533 1.73 -29.46 9.81
N GLN A 534 2.47 -30.34 10.51
CA GLN A 534 2.28 -31.79 10.45
C GLN A 534 1.08 -32.28 11.28
N ARG A 535 0.56 -31.45 12.20
CA ARG A 535 -0.64 -31.74 13.00
C ARG A 535 -1.66 -30.61 12.81
N PRO A 536 -2.41 -30.60 11.71
CA PRO A 536 -3.23 -29.44 11.33
C PRO A 536 -4.51 -29.30 12.17
N LEU A 537 -5.01 -30.38 12.78
CA LEU A 537 -6.22 -30.35 13.63
C LEU A 537 -6.14 -29.36 14.81
N PRO A 538 -5.14 -29.42 15.71
CA PRO A 538 -5.04 -28.44 16.80
C PRO A 538 -4.80 -27.01 16.30
N VAL A 539 -4.17 -26.86 15.13
CA VAL A 539 -3.90 -25.54 14.52
C VAL A 539 -5.17 -24.89 13.99
N VAL A 540 -6.09 -25.67 13.42
CA VAL A 540 -7.43 -25.18 13.01
C VAL A 540 -8.30 -24.93 14.24
N ALA A 541 -8.25 -25.82 15.24
CA ALA A 541 -9.10 -25.72 16.42
C ALA A 541 -8.82 -24.46 17.25
N ALA A 542 -7.55 -24.06 17.41
CA ALA A 542 -7.16 -22.92 18.26
C ALA A 542 -7.89 -21.60 17.94
N PRO A 543 -7.83 -21.04 16.71
CA PRO A 543 -8.57 -19.81 16.38
C PRO A 543 -10.09 -19.98 16.45
N LEU A 544 -10.62 -21.15 16.07
CA LEU A 544 -12.07 -21.37 16.07
C LEU A 544 -12.65 -21.45 17.48
N LEU A 545 -11.96 -22.11 18.42
CA LEU A 545 -12.36 -22.16 19.82
C LEU A 545 -12.31 -20.77 20.48
N LEU A 546 -11.31 -19.95 20.13
CA LEU A 546 -11.24 -18.56 20.59
C LEU A 546 -12.42 -17.74 20.08
N LEU A 547 -12.80 -17.90 18.80
CA LEU A 547 -13.98 -17.24 18.24
C LEU A 547 -15.27 -17.69 18.92
N VAL A 548 -15.44 -19.00 19.17
CA VAL A 548 -16.61 -19.52 19.90
C VAL A 548 -16.67 -18.94 21.31
N GLY A 549 -15.55 -18.91 22.03
CA GLY A 549 -15.48 -18.31 23.38
C GLY A 549 -15.81 -16.82 23.39
N ALA A 550 -15.25 -16.05 22.45
CA ALA A 550 -15.56 -14.63 22.30
C ALA A 550 -17.03 -14.39 21.93
N GLY A 551 -17.59 -15.22 21.04
CA GLY A 551 -18.99 -15.15 20.66
C GLY A 551 -19.94 -15.46 21.82
N ILE A 552 -19.62 -16.46 22.65
CA ILE A 552 -20.38 -16.76 23.88
C ILE A 552 -20.33 -15.56 24.83
N MET A 553 -19.15 -14.98 25.05
CA MET A 553 -18.99 -13.82 25.93
C MET A 553 -19.82 -12.62 25.43
N LEU A 554 -19.80 -12.33 24.13
CA LEU A 554 -20.61 -11.26 23.53
C LEU A 554 -22.11 -11.55 23.62
N ALA A 555 -22.52 -12.80 23.48
CA ALA A 555 -23.92 -13.21 23.55
C ALA A 555 -24.48 -13.24 24.99
N SER A 556 -23.62 -13.29 26.00
CA SER A 556 -24.03 -13.43 27.41
C SER A 556 -23.75 -12.20 28.28
N THR A 557 -22.93 -11.26 27.82
CA THR A 557 -22.57 -10.08 28.63
C THR A 557 -23.63 -9.00 28.55
N ASP A 558 -23.88 -8.33 29.68
CA ASP A 558 -24.72 -7.12 29.75
C ASP A 558 -23.92 -5.82 29.52
N LEU A 559 -22.59 -5.94 29.32
CA LEU A 559 -21.73 -4.81 29.02
C LEU A 559 -21.69 -4.56 27.51
N LEU A 560 -22.20 -3.40 27.11
CA LEU A 560 -22.14 -2.93 25.73
C LEU A 560 -20.70 -2.48 25.38
N ILE A 561 -20.08 -3.11 24.39
CA ILE A 561 -18.80 -2.68 23.86
C ILE A 561 -18.96 -1.35 23.13
N ALA A 562 -18.00 -0.46 23.29
CA ALA A 562 -18.03 0.89 22.71
C ALA A 562 -19.40 1.58 22.90
N ALA A 563 -19.95 1.55 24.11
CA ALA A 563 -21.26 2.09 24.43
C ALA A 563 -21.44 3.56 24.02
N SER A 564 -20.39 4.37 24.14
CA SER A 564 -20.36 5.78 23.70
C SER A 564 -20.37 5.97 22.18
N TRP A 565 -20.24 4.89 21.41
CA TRP A 565 -20.36 4.90 19.95
C TRP A 565 -21.70 4.31 19.54
N PHE A 566 -21.91 3.01 19.77
CA PHE A 566 -23.08 2.29 19.29
C PHE A 566 -24.38 2.66 20.02
N GLY A 567 -24.29 3.12 21.27
CA GLY A 567 -25.44 3.54 22.08
C GLY A 567 -26.00 4.91 21.72
N VAL A 568 -25.27 5.73 20.95
CA VAL A 568 -25.64 7.14 20.67
C VAL A 568 -25.71 7.48 19.19
N THR A 569 -25.82 6.47 18.32
CA THR A 569 -25.98 6.65 16.86
C THR A 569 -27.28 7.34 16.44
N GLY A 570 -28.27 7.45 17.33
CA GLY A 570 -29.58 8.03 17.01
C GLY A 570 -30.48 7.12 16.16
N ARG A 571 -30.11 5.85 16.00
CA ARG A 571 -30.89 4.81 15.34
C ARG A 571 -32.19 4.51 16.08
N ASP A 572 -33.30 4.50 15.36
CA ASP A 572 -34.66 4.19 15.86
C ASP A 572 -35.20 2.84 15.35
N TRP A 573 -34.60 2.28 14.30
CA TRP A 573 -34.94 0.98 13.72
C TRP A 573 -34.08 -0.16 14.30
N MET A 574 -34.56 -1.41 14.20
CA MET A 574 -33.93 -2.64 14.74
C MET A 574 -33.77 -2.70 16.29
N ARG A 575 -33.19 -3.81 16.78
CA ARG A 575 -32.85 -4.09 18.20
C ARG A 575 -31.97 -3.02 18.80
N ASP A 576 -32.08 -2.67 20.09
CA ASP A 576 -31.11 -1.78 20.73
C ASP A 576 -29.64 -2.29 20.61
N ALA A 577 -28.68 -1.44 20.96
CA ALA A 577 -27.26 -1.76 20.75
C ALA A 577 -26.79 -3.02 21.51
N LEU A 578 -27.33 -3.30 22.70
CA LEU A 578 -26.96 -4.48 23.49
C LEU A 578 -27.54 -5.75 22.87
N ALA A 579 -28.81 -5.72 22.47
CA ALA A 579 -29.45 -6.83 21.79
C ALA A 579 -28.85 -7.10 20.39
N ASP A 580 -28.35 -6.07 19.69
CA ASP A 580 -27.55 -6.23 18.46
C ASP A 580 -26.18 -6.86 18.75
N GLN A 581 -25.51 -6.47 19.84
CA GLN A 581 -24.27 -7.13 20.28
C GLN A 581 -24.49 -8.62 20.56
N HIS A 582 -25.59 -8.99 21.24
CA HIS A 582 -25.91 -10.39 21.52
C HIS A 582 -26.10 -11.20 20.23
N LEU A 583 -26.79 -10.62 19.24
CA LEU A 583 -26.89 -11.20 17.90
C LEU A 583 -25.51 -11.36 17.25
N GLY A 584 -24.65 -10.35 17.37
CA GLY A 584 -23.26 -10.40 16.94
C GLY A 584 -22.49 -11.58 17.53
N GLY A 585 -22.67 -11.86 18.83
CA GLY A 585 -22.10 -13.03 19.50
C GLY A 585 -22.53 -14.36 18.86
N TRP A 586 -23.82 -14.50 18.55
CA TRP A 586 -24.34 -15.69 17.84
C TRP A 586 -23.81 -15.81 16.40
N ILE A 587 -23.67 -14.70 15.68
CA ILE A 587 -23.07 -14.68 14.34
C ILE A 587 -21.62 -15.17 14.39
N VAL A 588 -20.84 -14.73 15.39
CA VAL A 588 -19.45 -15.18 15.59
C VAL A 588 -19.39 -16.70 15.76
N ILE A 589 -20.25 -17.26 16.62
CA ILE A 589 -20.32 -18.70 16.87
C ILE A 589 -20.70 -19.45 15.59
N ALA A 590 -21.75 -19.00 14.89
CA ALA A 590 -22.24 -19.64 13.68
C ALA A 590 -21.16 -19.68 12.58
N LEU A 591 -20.45 -18.58 12.36
CA LEU A 591 -19.35 -18.53 11.38
C LEU A 591 -18.17 -19.41 11.77
N ALA A 592 -17.80 -19.45 13.06
CA ALA A 592 -16.72 -20.31 13.55
C ALA A 592 -17.05 -21.80 13.35
N LEU A 593 -18.26 -22.23 13.72
CA LEU A 593 -18.72 -23.61 13.56
C LEU A 593 -18.85 -24.01 12.08
N SER A 594 -19.38 -23.12 11.24
CA SER A 594 -19.47 -23.34 9.78
C SER A 594 -18.08 -23.53 9.17
N SER A 595 -17.11 -22.71 9.60
CA SER A 595 -15.71 -22.82 9.16
C SER A 595 -15.08 -24.14 9.59
N ALA A 596 -15.37 -24.62 10.81
CA ALA A 596 -14.93 -25.92 11.30
C ALA A 596 -15.47 -27.07 10.43
N ALA A 597 -16.76 -27.01 10.09
CA ALA A 597 -17.43 -28.02 9.27
C ALA A 597 -16.83 -28.11 7.86
N VAL A 598 -16.49 -26.96 7.25
CA VAL A 598 -15.83 -26.90 5.93
C VAL A 598 -14.38 -27.41 5.98
N ALA A 599 -13.67 -27.16 7.09
CA ALA A 599 -12.27 -27.59 7.25
C ALA A 599 -12.12 -29.09 7.51
N ALA A 600 -13.08 -29.72 8.21
CA ALA A 600 -12.97 -31.11 8.67
C ALA A 600 -12.71 -32.16 7.57
N PRO A 601 -13.35 -32.13 6.39
CA PRO A 601 -13.09 -33.08 5.30
C PRO A 601 -11.68 -32.93 4.69
N LEU A 602 -11.16 -31.70 4.64
CA LEU A 602 -9.85 -31.36 4.07
C LEU A 602 -8.70 -31.88 4.94
N LEU A 603 -8.91 -31.98 6.26
CA LEU A 603 -7.92 -32.45 7.24
C LEU A 603 -7.82 -33.98 7.32
N ARG A 604 -8.84 -34.70 6.84
CA ARG A 604 -8.88 -36.18 6.84
C ARG A 604 -8.14 -36.81 5.66
N ARG A 605 -7.89 -36.06 4.59
CA ARG A 605 -7.10 -36.54 3.44
C ARG A 605 -5.61 -36.39 3.74
N ARG A 606 -4.98 -37.43 4.30
CA ARG A 606 -3.51 -37.52 4.30
C ARG A 606 -3.03 -37.59 2.85
N PRO A 607 -2.03 -36.80 2.42
CA PRO A 607 -1.30 -37.14 1.20
C PRO A 607 -0.57 -38.46 1.46
N GLY A 608 -0.91 -39.48 0.68
CA GLY A 608 -0.13 -40.72 0.57
C GLY A 608 1.20 -40.46 -0.12
#